data_AF-A0A3C2B0A4-F1
#
_entry.id   AF-A0A3C2B0A4-F1
#
_cell.length_a   1.000
_cell.length_b   1.000
_cell.length_c   1.000
_cell.angle_alpha   90.00
_cell.angle_beta   90.00
_cell.angle_gamma   90.00
#
_symmetry.space_group_name_H-M   'P 1'
#
loop_
_entity.id
_entity.type
_entity.pdbx_description
1 polymer ?
#
loop_
_entity_poly.entity_id
_entity_poly.type
_entity_poly.pdbx_seq_one_letter_code
_entity_poly.pdbx_strand_id
1 'polypeptide(L)'
;RGIIDRLELDADGNLIVTDYKTGRAPGLRYEQNRLAGVHFYSFLCEEVLGRRPAAIRLMYLRSGEVITATPSAQSVRFITTRTQAVWKAVEKACTEGDFKPRQGPLCTSCAYQPWCPAFGGDPSLAAVEAPVRFGSLAAA
;
A
#
# COMPACT_ATOMS: atom_id res chain seq x y z
N ARG A 1 9.69 2.57 7.28
CA ARG A 1 10.04 3.84 6.60
C ARG A 1 9.22 3.95 5.33
N GLY A 2 8.77 5.16 4.94
CA GLY A 2 8.04 5.41 3.70
C GLY A 2 8.38 6.80 3.14
N ILE A 3 7.99 7.05 1.90
CA ILE A 3 8.18 8.35 1.21
C ILE A 3 6.83 8.76 0.67
N ILE A 4 6.43 10.01 0.92
CA ILE A 4 5.23 10.61 0.31
C ILE A 4 5.67 11.21 -1.02
N ASP A 5 4.97 10.89 -2.11
CA ASP A 5 5.32 11.39 -3.45
C ASP A 5 5.30 12.93 -3.50
N ARG A 6 4.25 13.55 -2.96
CA ARG A 6 4.14 15.00 -2.80
C ARG A 6 3.36 15.36 -1.54
N LEU A 7 3.98 16.21 -0.71
CA LEU A 7 3.36 16.89 0.42
C LEU A 7 3.48 18.39 0.18
N GLU A 8 2.35 19.09 0.16
CA GLU A 8 2.29 20.52 -0.11
C GLU A 8 1.37 21.25 0.89
N LEU A 9 1.43 22.58 0.88
CA LEU A 9 0.51 23.45 1.61
C LEU A 9 -0.45 24.11 0.62
N ASP A 10 -1.73 24.18 0.97
CA ASP A 10 -2.70 25.02 0.25
C ASP A 10 -2.55 26.50 0.63
N ALA A 11 -3.40 27.36 0.06
CA ALA A 11 -3.39 28.80 0.30
C ALA A 11 -3.65 29.18 1.77
N ASP A 12 -4.37 28.33 2.50
CA ASP A 12 -4.68 28.51 3.93
C ASP A 12 -3.60 27.84 4.82
N GLY A 13 -2.55 27.29 4.21
CA GLY A 13 -1.46 26.62 4.88
C GLY A 13 -1.81 25.21 5.36
N ASN A 14 -2.87 24.56 4.88
CA ASN A 14 -3.21 23.18 5.24
C ASN A 14 -2.41 22.17 4.41
N LEU A 15 -2.11 21.02 5.02
CA LEU A 15 -1.41 19.95 4.32
C LEU A 15 -2.29 19.30 3.25
N ILE A 16 -1.71 19.05 2.08
CA ILE A 16 -2.29 18.26 1.00
C ILE A 16 -1.30 17.16 0.63
N VAL A 17 -1.77 15.91 0.61
CA VAL A 17 -0.98 14.77 0.15
C VAL A 17 -1.43 14.39 -1.25
N THR A 18 -0.49 14.24 -2.17
CA THR A 18 -0.75 13.68 -3.51
C THR A 18 0.15 12.49 -3.76
N ASP A 19 -0.46 11.38 -4.15
CA ASP A 19 0.21 10.18 -4.64
C ASP A 19 0.03 10.10 -6.17
N TYR A 20 1.11 9.84 -6.88
CA TYR A 20 1.13 9.81 -8.34
C TYR A 20 1.00 8.38 -8.85
N LYS A 21 0.11 8.19 -9.82
CA LYS A 21 -0.11 6.90 -10.49
C LYS A 21 0.10 7.03 -12.00
N THR A 22 0.89 6.11 -12.56
CA THR A 22 1.15 6.02 -14.01
C THR A 22 0.20 5.04 -14.73
N GLY A 23 -0.54 4.23 -13.96
CA GLY A 23 -1.54 3.28 -14.47
C GLY A 23 -2.81 3.95 -14.97
N ARG A 24 -3.78 3.12 -15.39
CA ARG A 24 -5.12 3.59 -15.79
C ARG A 24 -5.92 4.03 -14.56
N ALA A 25 -6.63 5.15 -14.67
CA ALA A 25 -7.60 5.54 -13.66
C ALA A 25 -8.70 4.47 -13.48
N PRO A 26 -9.16 4.23 -12.25
CA PRO A 26 -10.29 3.35 -12.00
C PRO A 26 -11.56 3.96 -12.57
N GLY A 27 -12.55 3.13 -12.91
CA GLY A 27 -13.90 3.65 -13.13
C GLY A 27 -14.50 4.20 -11.83
N LEU A 28 -15.40 5.17 -11.96
CA LEU A 28 -16.07 5.91 -10.86
C LEU A 28 -16.45 5.05 -9.63
N ARG A 29 -17.02 3.86 -9.86
CA ARG A 29 -17.45 2.94 -8.78
C ARG A 29 -16.31 2.42 -7.89
N TYR A 30 -15.06 2.49 -8.34
CA TYR A 30 -13.90 1.92 -7.66
C TYR A 30 -12.93 2.98 -7.13
N GLU A 31 -13.20 4.27 -7.34
CA GLU A 31 -12.32 5.37 -6.95
C GLU A 31 -11.99 5.35 -5.45
N GLN A 32 -13.02 5.21 -4.61
CA GLN A 32 -12.87 5.19 -3.15
C GLN A 32 -12.00 4.02 -2.66
N ASN A 33 -12.10 2.86 -3.30
CA ASN A 33 -11.29 1.70 -2.94
C ASN A 33 -9.80 1.91 -3.25
N ARG A 34 -9.46 2.79 -4.20
CA ARG A 34 -8.06 3.11 -4.52
C ARG A 34 -7.43 4.06 -3.50
N LEU A 35 -8.22 4.88 -2.81
CA LEU A 35 -7.73 5.85 -1.84
C LEU A 35 -7.21 5.21 -0.54
N ALA A 36 -7.50 3.94 -0.27
CA ALA A 36 -7.07 3.26 0.96
C ALA A 36 -5.55 3.35 1.21
N GLY A 37 -4.74 3.30 0.16
CA GLY A 37 -3.28 3.49 0.27
C GLY A 37 -2.89 4.91 0.66
N VAL A 38 -3.51 5.94 0.08
CA VAL A 38 -3.18 7.35 0.35
C VAL A 38 -3.70 7.80 1.71
N HIS A 39 -4.80 7.22 2.16
CA HIS A 39 -5.32 7.39 3.51
C HIS A 39 -4.29 7.06 4.60
N PHE A 40 -3.37 6.12 4.35
CA PHE A 40 -2.26 5.82 5.25
C PHE A 40 -1.35 7.03 5.48
N TYR A 41 -1.12 7.86 4.47
CA TYR A 41 -0.34 9.09 4.63
C TYR A 41 -1.05 10.15 5.48
N SER A 42 -2.38 10.11 5.55
CA SER A 42 -3.12 10.99 6.48
C SER A 42 -2.79 10.66 7.93
N PHE A 43 -2.74 9.36 8.26
CA PHE A 43 -2.30 8.87 9.56
C PHE A 43 -0.84 9.27 9.84
N LEU A 44 0.08 9.06 8.89
CA LEU A 44 1.48 9.43 9.07
C LEU A 44 1.69 10.93 9.29
N CYS A 45 0.97 11.79 8.57
CA CYS A 45 1.05 13.24 8.78
C CYS A 45 0.54 13.64 10.18
N GLU A 46 -0.55 13.03 10.65
CA GLU A 46 -1.08 13.31 11.99
C GLU A 46 -0.09 12.88 13.08
N GLU A 47 0.50 11.69 12.98
CA GLU A 47 1.46 11.18 13.98
C GLU A 47 2.81 11.91 13.96
N VAL A 48 3.35 12.22 12.77
CA VAL A 48 4.72 12.75 12.64
C VAL A 48 4.75 14.28 12.64
N LEU A 49 3.73 14.91 12.05
CA LEU A 49 3.67 16.37 11.89
C LEU A 49 2.63 17.02 12.82
N GLY A 50 1.87 16.23 13.60
CA GLY A 50 0.80 16.71 14.46
C GLY A 50 -0.40 17.31 13.72
N ARG A 51 -0.48 17.11 12.40
CA ARG A 51 -1.44 17.78 11.52
C ARG A 51 -2.03 16.82 10.50
N ARG A 52 -3.36 16.69 10.50
CA ARG A 52 -4.06 15.94 9.46
C ARG A 52 -4.11 16.73 8.15
N PRO A 53 -3.90 16.10 6.98
CA PRO A 53 -4.14 16.74 5.70
C PRO A 53 -5.60 17.14 5.52
N ALA A 54 -5.83 18.31 4.93
CA ALA A 54 -7.16 18.74 4.50
C ALA A 54 -7.65 17.96 3.28
N ALA A 55 -6.71 17.44 2.47
CA ALA A 55 -7.02 16.54 1.37
C ALA A 55 -5.92 15.49 1.14
N ILE A 56 -6.36 14.34 0.65
CA ILE A 56 -5.53 13.33 0.00
C ILE A 56 -5.95 13.19 -1.46
N ARG A 57 -4.97 12.98 -2.34
CA ARG A 57 -5.18 12.90 -3.79
C ARG A 57 -4.48 11.69 -4.39
N LEU A 58 -5.14 11.06 -5.35
CA LEU A 58 -4.54 10.17 -6.33
C LEU A 58 -4.57 10.86 -7.68
N MET A 59 -3.41 11.16 -8.25
CA MET A 59 -3.30 11.80 -9.56
C MET A 59 -2.79 10.81 -10.61
N TYR A 60 -3.60 10.54 -11.61
CA TYR A 60 -3.28 9.64 -12.71
C TYR A 60 -2.58 10.42 -13.83
N LEU A 61 -1.26 10.33 -13.90
CA LEU A 61 -0.43 11.17 -14.77
C LEU A 61 -0.74 10.99 -16.27
N ARG A 62 -1.17 9.80 -16.68
CA ARG A 62 -1.48 9.51 -18.08
C ARG A 62 -2.76 10.22 -18.56
N SER A 63 -3.78 10.29 -17.70
CA SER A 63 -5.09 10.84 -18.06
C SER A 63 -5.37 12.22 -17.46
N GLY A 64 -4.57 12.65 -16.48
CA GLY A 64 -4.77 13.90 -15.73
C GLY A 64 -5.84 13.82 -14.66
N GLU A 65 -6.56 12.70 -14.53
CA GLU A 65 -7.63 12.52 -13.55
C GLU A 65 -7.10 12.57 -12.12
N VAL A 66 -7.78 13.29 -11.24
CA VAL A 66 -7.44 13.41 -9.83
C VAL A 66 -8.63 12.98 -8.97
N ILE A 67 -8.43 11.92 -8.19
CA ILE A 67 -9.39 11.48 -7.18
C ILE A 67 -9.00 12.14 -5.87
N THR A 68 -9.91 12.90 -5.27
CA THR A 68 -9.67 13.62 -4.01
C THR A 68 -10.61 13.12 -2.91
N ALA A 69 -10.10 13.03 -1.68
CA ALA A 69 -10.92 12.84 -0.49
C ALA A 69 -10.39 13.64 0.69
N THR A 70 -11.27 13.97 1.63
CA THR A 70 -10.93 14.61 2.90
C THR A 70 -10.84 13.55 4.01
N PRO A 71 -9.67 13.36 4.63
CA PRO A 71 -9.53 12.43 5.75
C PRO A 71 -10.32 12.89 6.98
N SER A 72 -11.16 12.02 7.54
CA SER A 72 -11.87 12.28 8.79
C SER A 72 -11.08 11.76 9.99
N ALA A 73 -11.41 12.24 11.19
CA ALA A 73 -10.79 11.74 12.42
C ALA A 73 -11.07 10.25 12.61
N GLN A 74 -12.24 9.79 12.18
CA GLN A 74 -12.60 8.39 12.22
C GLN A 74 -11.79 7.55 11.23
N SER A 75 -11.58 8.03 10.00
CA SER A 75 -10.79 7.29 9.01
C SER A 75 -9.34 7.15 9.44
N VAL A 76 -8.74 8.21 10.02
CA VAL A 76 -7.38 8.15 10.56
C VAL A 76 -7.27 7.15 11.71
N ARG A 77 -8.17 7.22 12.71
CA ARG A 77 -8.18 6.24 13.82
C ARG A 77 -8.33 4.80 13.34
N PHE A 78 -9.20 4.56 12.36
CA PHE A 78 -9.38 3.22 11.79
C PHE A 78 -8.09 2.70 11.16
N ILE A 79 -7.35 3.55 10.45
CA ILE A 79 -6.07 3.20 9.83
C ILE A 79 -5.02 2.91 10.89
N THR A 80 -4.95 3.69 11.98
CA THR A 80 -4.06 3.42 13.10
C THR A 80 -4.29 2.03 13.67
N THR A 81 -5.53 1.71 14.03
CA THR A 81 -5.91 0.40 14.59
C THR A 81 -5.61 -0.74 13.60
N ARG A 82 -5.98 -0.58 12.33
CA ARG A 82 -5.75 -1.59 11.30
C ARG A 82 -4.25 -1.82 11.07
N THR A 83 -3.46 -0.76 11.01
CA THR A 83 -2.00 -0.84 10.82
C THR A 83 -1.36 -1.62 11.95
N GLN A 84 -1.71 -1.31 13.20
CA GLN A 84 -1.20 -2.01 14.38
C GLN A 84 -1.60 -3.50 14.38
N ALA A 85 -2.85 -3.81 14.00
CA ALA A 85 -3.30 -5.20 13.92
C ALA A 85 -2.57 -6.00 12.84
N VAL A 86 -2.37 -5.40 11.66
CA VAL A 86 -1.59 -6.01 10.57
C VAL A 86 -0.14 -6.22 11.00
N TRP A 87 0.48 -5.22 11.65
CA TRP A 87 1.87 -5.33 12.12
C TRP A 87 2.03 -6.49 13.10
N LYS A 88 1.17 -6.59 14.12
CA LYS A 88 1.18 -7.70 15.08
C LYS A 88 1.01 -9.07 14.40
N ALA A 89 0.15 -9.15 13.39
CA ALA A 89 -0.05 -10.38 12.63
C ALA A 89 1.20 -10.76 11.82
N VAL A 90 1.88 -9.77 11.22
CA VAL A 90 3.15 -9.98 10.50
C VAL A 90 4.25 -10.43 11.45
N GLU A 91 4.42 -9.77 12.60
CA GLU A 91 5.41 -10.16 13.61
C GLU A 91 5.21 -11.60 14.10
N LYS A 92 3.95 -11.96 14.38
CA LYS A 92 3.59 -13.33 14.75
C LYS A 92 3.96 -14.34 13.66
N ALA A 93 3.57 -14.06 12.41
CA ALA A 93 3.89 -14.93 11.27
C ALA A 93 5.40 -15.08 11.06
N CYS A 94 6.19 -14.01 11.20
CA CYS A 94 7.64 -14.06 11.14
C CYS A 94 8.25 -14.93 12.25
N THR A 95 7.68 -14.88 13.45
CA THR A 95 8.17 -15.65 14.61
C THR A 95 7.82 -17.15 14.48
N GLU A 96 6.61 -17.45 14.02
CA GLU A 96 6.11 -18.82 13.89
C GLU A 96 6.48 -19.50 12.56
N GLY A 97 6.92 -18.73 11.57
CA GLY A 97 7.12 -19.20 10.20
C GLY A 97 5.82 -19.53 9.46
N ASP A 98 4.65 -19.09 9.97
CA ASP A 98 3.33 -19.44 9.43
C ASP A 98 2.79 -18.35 8.48
N PHE A 99 3.05 -18.52 7.17
CA PHE A 99 2.56 -17.64 6.11
C PHE A 99 1.53 -18.35 5.23
N LYS A 100 0.31 -18.51 5.73
CA LYS A 100 -0.76 -19.22 5.01
C LYS A 100 -1.14 -18.52 3.70
N PRO A 101 -1.12 -19.23 2.55
CA PRO A 101 -1.57 -18.66 1.30
C PRO A 101 -3.08 -18.42 1.31
N ARG A 102 -3.50 -17.35 0.63
CA ARG A 102 -4.91 -17.10 0.34
C ARG A 102 -5.08 -16.97 -1.17
N GLN A 103 -5.71 -17.97 -1.79
CA GLN A 103 -5.98 -17.95 -3.22
C GLN A 103 -6.94 -16.81 -3.58
N GLY A 104 -6.70 -16.18 -4.73
CA GLY A 104 -7.53 -15.10 -5.26
C GLY A 104 -7.09 -14.70 -6.67
N PRO A 105 -7.76 -13.71 -7.29
CA PRO A 105 -7.50 -13.33 -8.69
C PRO A 105 -6.05 -12.89 -8.96
N LEU A 106 -5.32 -12.42 -7.95
CA LEU A 106 -3.92 -12.00 -8.06
C LEU A 106 -2.94 -13.18 -8.13
N CYS A 107 -3.38 -14.41 -7.87
CA CYS A 107 -2.50 -15.59 -7.97
C CYS A 107 -1.97 -15.79 -9.39
N THR A 108 -2.75 -15.46 -10.43
CA THR A 108 -2.36 -15.62 -11.84
C THR A 108 -1.11 -14.81 -12.22
N SER A 109 -0.86 -13.70 -11.54
CA SER A 109 0.32 -12.85 -11.76
C SER A 109 1.33 -12.92 -10.61
N CYS A 110 1.17 -13.87 -9.69
CA CYS A 110 2.02 -13.96 -8.52
C CYS A 110 3.37 -14.57 -8.90
N ALA A 111 4.45 -13.78 -8.78
CA ALA A 111 5.80 -14.24 -9.10
C ALA A 111 6.29 -15.40 -8.20
N TYR A 112 5.67 -15.56 -7.02
CA TYR A 112 5.99 -16.62 -6.05
C TYR A 112 5.08 -17.86 -6.16
N GLN A 113 4.20 -17.93 -7.17
CA GLN A 113 3.34 -19.09 -7.40
C GLN A 113 4.10 -20.43 -7.45
N PRO A 114 5.30 -20.54 -8.07
CA PRO A 114 6.04 -21.82 -8.13
C PRO A 114 6.37 -22.44 -6.76
N TRP A 115 6.47 -21.63 -5.70
CA TRP A 115 6.78 -22.09 -4.34
C TRP A 115 5.56 -22.06 -3.41
N CYS A 116 4.39 -21.71 -3.93
CA CYS A 116 3.19 -21.56 -3.12
C CYS A 116 2.54 -22.94 -2.87
N PRO A 117 2.26 -23.32 -1.60
CA PRO A 117 1.73 -24.64 -1.29
C PRO A 117 0.29 -24.82 -1.77
N ALA A 118 -0.45 -23.72 -2.00
CA ALA A 118 -1.77 -23.78 -2.63
C ALA A 118 -1.73 -24.21 -4.11
N PHE A 119 -0.54 -24.28 -4.71
CA PHE A 119 -0.29 -24.77 -6.07
C PHE A 119 0.65 -25.99 -6.08
N GLY A 120 0.86 -26.63 -4.92
CA GLY A 120 1.76 -27.77 -4.76
C GLY A 120 3.25 -27.41 -4.70
N GLY A 121 3.59 -26.11 -4.60
CA GLY A 121 4.96 -25.65 -4.45
C GLY A 121 5.48 -25.78 -3.01
N ASP A 122 6.81 -25.80 -2.87
CA ASP A 122 7.51 -25.83 -1.59
C ASP A 122 8.07 -24.44 -1.22
N PRO A 123 7.58 -23.79 -0.14
CA PRO A 123 8.09 -22.51 0.33
C PRO A 123 9.57 -22.52 0.68
N SER A 124 10.14 -23.66 1.10
CA SER A 124 11.55 -23.75 1.51
C SER A 124 12.51 -23.44 0.36
N LEU A 125 12.11 -23.80 -0.87
CA LEU A 125 12.87 -23.54 -2.08
C LEU A 125 12.90 -22.05 -2.45
N ALA A 126 11.88 -21.28 -2.06
CA ALA A 126 11.81 -19.85 -2.35
C ALA A 126 13.00 -19.09 -1.74
N ALA A 127 13.51 -19.52 -0.59
CA ALA A 127 14.64 -18.88 0.07
C ALA A 127 15.94 -18.92 -0.77
N VAL A 128 16.09 -19.94 -1.61
CA VAL A 128 17.27 -20.12 -2.48
C VAL A 128 16.99 -19.66 -3.89
N GLU A 129 15.84 -20.04 -4.46
CA GLU A 129 15.53 -19.82 -5.87
C GLU A 129 15.01 -18.41 -6.17
N ALA A 130 14.25 -17.78 -5.25
CA ALA A 130 13.71 -16.44 -5.50
C ALA A 130 14.79 -15.36 -5.60
N PRO A 131 15.84 -15.34 -4.74
CA PRO A 131 16.97 -14.42 -4.92
C PRO A 131 17.71 -14.61 -6.24
N VAL A 132 17.85 -15.85 -6.74
CA VAL A 132 18.47 -16.09 -8.06
C VAL A 132 17.57 -15.55 -9.18
N ARG A 133 16.26 -15.77 -9.06
CA ARG A 133 15.27 -15.36 -10.07
C ARG A 133 15.05 -13.84 -10.14
N PHE A 134 15.06 -13.16 -8.99
CA PHE A 134 14.72 -11.73 -8.89
C PHE A 134 15.89 -10.84 -8.49
N GLY A 135 16.97 -11.38 -7.94
CA GLY A 135 18.10 -10.60 -7.42
C GLY A 135 18.87 -9.83 -8.49
N SER A 136 18.77 -10.22 -9.76
CA SER A 136 19.31 -9.44 -10.88
C SER A 136 18.53 -8.15 -11.16
N LEU A 137 17.29 -8.01 -10.68
CA LEU A 137 16.49 -6.78 -10.79
C LEU A 137 16.82 -5.74 -9.71
N ALA A 138 17.62 -6.08 -8.70
CA ALA A 138 17.99 -5.16 -7.61
C ALA A 138 19.29 -4.36 -7.90
N ALA A 139 20.00 -4.69 -8.99
CA ALA A 139 21.27 -4.08 -9.38
C ALA A 139 21.19 -3.16 -10.62
N ALA A 140 19.98 -2.87 -11.12
CA ALA A 140 19.71 -1.96 -12.24
C ALA A 140 18.76 -0.84 -11.78
#